data_AF-A0A846CF72-F1
#
_entry.id   AF-A0A846CF72-F1
#
_cell.length_a   1.000
_cell.length_b   1.000
_cell.length_c   1.000
_cell.angle_alpha   90.00
_cell.angle_beta   90.00
_cell.angle_gamma   90.00
#
_symmetry.space_group_name_H-M   'P 1'
#
loop_
_entity.id
_entity.type
_entity.pdbx_description
1 polymer ?
#
loop_
_entity_poly.entity_id
_entity_poly.type
_entity_poly.pdbx_seq_one_letter_code
_entity_poly.pdbx_strand_id
1 'polypeptide(L)'
;MVPFFRVQIIHPSIPSHISKNPTETFPLVLQPISNSSAKNISIKEWVKETEFWIEEVLHKYGAILVRGLPLSSADDFSHFIDSFNYEPMDYTSGMGIRNVVSGNVSTASNELSSVSLEPHNEMAYTRNYPSKILFFAQTPAPKGGEGVIVDVREYAKLLDPEIKQKLQETEIKYIRFLQDRRFGGYTSWQDSFLTNDKEVAIKFMNEHNYDFN
;
A
#
# COMPACT_ATOMS: atom_id res chain seq x y z
N MET A 1 20.68 2.56 14.61
CA MET A 1 21.98 2.71 13.90
C MET A 1 21.80 2.09 12.52
N VAL A 2 22.11 2.79 11.43
CA VAL A 2 21.95 2.26 10.05
C VAL A 2 22.90 1.08 9.86
N PRO A 3 22.47 -0.09 9.35
CA PRO A 3 23.38 -1.19 9.03
C PRO A 3 24.15 -0.86 7.75
N PHE A 4 25.12 0.06 7.84
CA PHE A 4 25.93 0.58 6.73
C PHE A 4 26.71 -0.50 5.95
N PHE A 5 26.74 -1.74 6.43
CA PHE A 5 27.34 -2.87 5.73
C PHE A 5 26.40 -3.55 4.72
N ARG A 6 25.10 -3.26 4.77
CA ARG A 6 24.06 -3.97 4.01
C ARG A 6 23.12 -3.08 3.23
N VAL A 7 23.03 -1.80 3.56
CA VAL A 7 22.15 -0.85 2.88
C VAL A 7 22.84 0.50 2.76
N GLN A 8 22.74 1.11 1.58
CA GLN A 8 23.09 2.52 1.35
C GLN A 8 21.83 3.33 1.05
N ILE A 9 21.81 4.58 1.51
CA ILE A 9 20.78 5.56 1.17
C ILE A 9 21.20 6.26 -0.12
N ILE A 10 20.30 6.33 -1.11
CA ILE A 10 20.57 7.00 -2.39
C ILE A 10 19.59 8.14 -2.64
N HIS A 11 20.00 9.13 -3.44
CA HIS A 11 19.10 10.20 -3.85
C HIS A 11 17.99 9.64 -4.76
N PRO A 12 16.72 10.01 -4.54
CA PRO A 12 15.61 9.62 -5.42
C PRO A 12 15.78 10.24 -6.81
N SER A 13 16.23 9.46 -7.78
CA SER A 13 16.06 9.76 -9.20
C SER A 13 14.65 9.30 -9.62
N ILE A 14 13.71 10.24 -9.70
CA ILE A 14 12.28 10.03 -10.04
C ILE A 14 11.86 11.10 -11.08
N PRO A 15 10.98 10.78 -12.05
CA PRO A 15 10.44 11.76 -12.99
C PRO A 15 9.80 12.94 -12.25
N SER A 16 10.15 14.16 -12.64
CA SER A 16 9.44 15.36 -12.24
C SER A 16 8.02 15.24 -12.78
N HIS A 17 6.99 15.18 -11.93
CA HIS A 17 5.67 15.80 -12.08
C HIS A 17 4.71 15.16 -11.07
N ILE A 18 4.01 16.04 -10.33
CA ILE A 18 3.00 15.78 -9.28
C ILE A 18 3.61 15.61 -7.88
N SER A 19 3.54 16.69 -7.08
CA SER A 19 4.13 16.90 -5.73
C SER A 19 5.56 17.45 -5.71
N LYS A 20 5.95 18.00 -4.55
CA LYS A 20 7.33 18.46 -4.26
C LYS A 20 8.31 17.37 -4.68
N ASN A 21 9.47 17.78 -5.19
CA ASN A 21 10.55 16.84 -5.51
C ASN A 21 10.78 15.91 -4.31
N PRO A 22 11.02 14.61 -4.56
CA PRO A 22 11.43 13.70 -3.51
C PRO A 22 12.53 14.32 -2.64
N THR A 23 12.40 14.17 -1.34
CA THR A 23 13.41 14.67 -0.40
C THR A 23 14.42 13.58 -0.10
N GLU A 24 15.53 13.91 0.56
CA GLU A 24 16.48 12.90 1.06
C GLU A 24 15.83 11.87 1.99
N THR A 25 14.63 12.16 2.50
CA THR A 25 13.93 11.37 3.51
C THR A 25 12.56 10.87 3.08
N PHE A 26 12.02 11.27 1.92
CA PHE A 26 10.67 10.87 1.50
C PHE A 26 10.55 10.70 -0.04
N PRO A 27 10.40 9.46 -0.52
CA PRO A 27 10.66 8.21 0.22
C PRO A 27 12.16 8.07 0.51
N LEU A 28 12.52 7.44 1.62
CA LEU A 28 13.91 7.04 1.82
C LEU A 28 14.23 5.90 0.84
N VAL A 29 15.24 6.09 -0.01
CA VAL A 29 15.61 5.06 -0.99
C VAL A 29 16.74 4.20 -0.43
N LEU A 30 16.48 2.90 -0.33
CA LEU A 30 17.42 1.90 0.15
C LEU A 30 17.95 1.09 -1.02
N GLN A 31 19.25 0.86 -1.04
CA GLN A 31 19.87 -0.09 -1.94
C GLN A 31 20.73 -1.08 -1.16
N PRO A 32 20.55 -2.39 -1.36
CA PRO A 32 21.42 -3.38 -0.74
C PRO A 32 22.88 -3.17 -1.13
N ILE A 33 23.78 -3.22 -0.15
CA ILE A 33 25.22 -3.25 -0.36
C ILE A 33 25.62 -4.71 -0.49
N SER A 34 26.34 -5.03 -1.57
CA SER A 34 26.92 -6.36 -1.75
C SER A 34 28.35 -6.25 -2.24
N ASN A 35 29.26 -6.95 -1.56
CA ASN A 35 30.68 -7.06 -1.94
C ASN A 35 30.91 -7.95 -3.17
N SER A 36 29.86 -8.66 -3.61
CA SER A 36 29.76 -9.46 -4.82
C SER A 36 28.46 -9.08 -5.56
N SER A 37 28.28 -9.48 -6.83
CA SER A 37 27.11 -9.08 -7.64
C SER A 37 25.77 -9.12 -6.88
N ALA A 38 24.91 -8.11 -7.05
CA ALA A 38 23.60 -7.99 -6.39
C ALA A 38 22.68 -9.22 -6.56
N LYS A 39 23.00 -10.10 -7.53
CA LYS A 39 22.32 -11.38 -7.78
C LYS A 39 22.49 -12.43 -6.68
N ASN A 40 23.45 -12.27 -5.77
CA ASN A 40 23.76 -13.25 -4.72
C ASN A 40 23.18 -12.90 -3.35
N ILE A 41 22.30 -11.89 -3.25
CA ILE A 41 21.71 -11.48 -1.98
C ILE A 41 20.59 -12.46 -1.62
N SER A 42 20.73 -13.13 -0.48
CA SER A 42 19.64 -13.88 0.13
C SER A 42 18.60 -12.91 0.68
N ILE A 43 17.39 -12.92 0.10
CA ILE A 43 16.28 -12.04 0.51
C ILE A 43 15.97 -12.21 2.00
N LYS A 44 15.85 -13.45 2.45
CA LYS A 44 15.51 -13.78 3.84
C LYS A 44 16.56 -13.27 4.83
N GLU A 45 17.84 -13.42 4.50
CA GLU A 45 18.93 -12.91 5.34
C GLU A 45 18.96 -11.38 5.34
N TRP A 46 18.76 -10.76 4.18
CA TRP A 46 18.70 -9.31 4.06
C TRP A 46 17.56 -8.73 4.90
N VAL A 47 16.35 -9.29 4.82
CA VAL A 47 15.22 -8.85 5.66
C VAL A 47 15.55 -9.05 7.13
N LYS A 48 16.00 -10.24 7.54
CA LYS A 48 16.35 -10.51 8.94
C LYS A 48 17.38 -9.53 9.52
N GLU A 49 18.36 -9.12 8.73
CA GLU A 49 19.40 -8.18 9.18
C GLU A 49 18.96 -6.70 9.14
N THR A 50 17.90 -6.38 8.39
CA THR A 50 17.46 -5.00 8.16
C THR A 50 16.11 -4.66 8.77
N GLU A 51 15.29 -5.65 9.13
CA GLU A 51 13.89 -5.49 9.59
C GLU A 51 13.74 -4.45 10.69
N PHE A 52 14.50 -4.58 11.79
CA PHE A 52 14.45 -3.63 12.90
C PHE A 52 14.71 -2.19 12.43
N TRP A 53 15.69 -2.02 11.54
CA TRP A 53 16.02 -0.69 11.03
C TRP A 53 15.00 -0.18 10.01
N ILE A 54 14.43 -1.06 9.18
CA ILE A 54 13.32 -0.75 8.27
C ILE A 54 12.12 -0.23 9.06
N GLU A 55 11.76 -0.87 10.18
CA GLU A 55 10.66 -0.41 11.04
C GLU A 55 10.92 0.99 11.62
N GLU A 56 12.12 1.24 12.15
CA GLU A 56 12.52 2.55 12.68
C GLU A 56 12.45 3.65 11.61
N VAL A 57 12.92 3.34 10.41
CA VAL A 57 12.90 4.25 9.26
C VAL A 57 11.48 4.50 8.77
N LEU A 58 10.65 3.46 8.64
CA LEU A 58 9.24 3.59 8.27
C LEU A 58 8.51 4.46 9.30
N HIS A 59 8.74 4.24 10.59
CA HIS A 59 8.12 5.03 11.65
C HIS A 59 8.49 6.52 11.54
N LYS A 60 9.77 6.82 11.28
CA LYS A 60 10.25 8.20 11.17
C LYS A 60 9.79 8.88 9.87
N TYR A 61 10.00 8.22 8.73
CA TYR A 61 9.90 8.85 7.42
C TYR A 61 8.60 8.52 6.69
N GLY A 62 7.92 7.43 7.00
CA GLY A 62 6.60 7.09 6.46
C GLY A 62 6.61 6.30 5.15
N ALA A 63 7.68 6.37 4.36
CA ALA A 63 7.80 5.60 3.13
C ALA A 63 9.25 5.23 2.80
N ILE A 64 9.43 4.01 2.29
CA ILE A 64 10.72 3.47 1.86
C ILE A 64 10.59 2.93 0.43
N LEU A 65 11.59 3.18 -0.39
CA LEU A 65 11.76 2.55 -1.70
C LEU A 65 13.01 1.66 -1.68
N VAL A 66 12.85 0.35 -1.76
CA VAL A 66 13.99 -0.58 -1.87
C VAL A 66 14.29 -0.86 -3.34
N ARG A 67 15.52 -0.60 -3.79
CA ARG A 67 16.00 -0.86 -5.16
C ARG A 67 17.18 -1.83 -5.15
N GLY A 68 17.22 -2.75 -6.11
CA GLY A 68 18.38 -3.63 -6.33
C GLY A 68 18.38 -4.95 -5.58
N LEU A 69 17.27 -5.32 -4.92
CA LEU A 69 17.04 -6.70 -4.50
C LEU A 69 16.74 -7.59 -5.73
N PRO A 70 17.15 -8.88 -5.72
CA PRO A 70 16.90 -9.80 -6.82
C PRO A 70 15.46 -10.36 -6.83
N LEU A 71 14.45 -9.48 -6.82
CA LEU A 71 13.04 -9.85 -6.94
C LEU A 71 12.59 -9.74 -8.40
N SER A 72 12.05 -10.83 -8.96
CA SER A 72 11.69 -10.90 -10.39
C SER A 72 10.27 -11.42 -10.65
N SER A 73 9.58 -11.92 -9.64
CA SER A 73 8.27 -12.55 -9.74
C SER A 73 7.40 -12.24 -8.53
N ALA A 74 6.08 -12.48 -8.66
CA ALA A 74 5.16 -12.41 -7.53
C ALA A 74 5.53 -13.39 -6.41
N ASP A 75 6.08 -14.56 -6.73
CA ASP A 75 6.57 -15.54 -5.75
C ASP A 75 7.78 -15.01 -4.97
N ASP A 76 8.75 -14.37 -5.66
CA ASP A 76 9.88 -13.72 -5.00
C ASP A 76 9.40 -12.64 -4.03
N PHE A 77 8.39 -11.85 -4.45
CA PHE A 77 7.81 -10.82 -3.62
C PHE A 77 6.99 -11.39 -2.45
N SER A 78 6.27 -12.49 -2.64
CA SER A 78 5.61 -13.20 -1.53
C SER A 78 6.63 -13.66 -0.50
N HIS A 79 7.72 -14.32 -0.92
CA HIS A 79 8.79 -14.73 -0.01
C HIS A 79 9.49 -13.56 0.69
N PHE A 80 9.60 -12.41 0.01
CA PHE A 80 10.09 -11.17 0.62
C PHE A 80 9.15 -10.71 1.74
N ILE A 81 7.84 -10.66 1.49
CA ILE A 81 6.83 -10.29 2.50
C ILE A 81 6.84 -11.28 3.67
N ASP A 82 6.84 -12.58 3.37
CA ASP A 82 6.84 -13.66 4.38
C ASP A 82 8.14 -13.71 5.22
N SER A 83 9.19 -12.99 4.79
CA SER A 83 10.41 -12.85 5.56
C SER A 83 10.30 -11.77 6.66
N PHE A 84 9.30 -10.89 6.59
CA PHE A 84 8.94 -9.98 7.68
C PHE A 84 7.98 -10.67 8.64
N ASN A 85 7.99 -10.26 9.90
CA ASN A 85 7.00 -10.72 10.88
C ASN A 85 5.71 -9.87 10.84
N TYR A 86 5.16 -9.65 9.64
CA TYR A 86 3.90 -8.90 9.44
C TYR A 86 2.72 -9.85 9.34
N GLU A 87 1.60 -9.49 9.97
CA GLU A 87 0.33 -10.18 9.81
C GLU A 87 -0.38 -9.64 8.56
N PRO A 88 -0.69 -10.49 7.56
CA PRO A 88 -1.47 -10.08 6.39
C PRO A 88 -2.87 -9.63 6.80
N MET A 89 -3.36 -8.57 6.16
CA MET A 89 -4.72 -8.08 6.35
C MET A 89 -5.61 -8.57 5.22
N ASP A 90 -6.78 -9.11 5.58
CA ASP A 90 -7.81 -9.46 4.61
C ASP A 90 -8.45 -8.21 3.97
N TYR A 91 -8.76 -8.28 2.67
CA TYR A 91 -9.26 -7.16 1.87
C TYR A 91 -10.79 -7.00 1.89
N THR A 92 -11.49 -7.65 2.82
CA THR A 92 -12.94 -7.53 3.01
C THR A 92 -13.32 -6.05 3.24
N SER A 93 -14.44 -5.64 2.65
CA SER A 93 -14.91 -4.25 2.51
C SER A 93 -14.13 -3.39 1.49
N GLY A 94 -13.15 -3.96 0.78
CA GLY A 94 -12.43 -3.29 -0.30
C GLY A 94 -13.33 -2.62 -1.36
N MET A 95 -12.83 -1.54 -1.97
CA MET A 95 -13.47 -0.88 -3.11
C MET A 95 -12.94 -1.36 -4.46
N GLY A 96 -11.69 -1.83 -4.50
CA GLY A 96 -11.09 -2.39 -5.70
C GLY A 96 -11.35 -3.88 -5.84
N ILE A 97 -11.29 -4.40 -7.07
CA ILE A 97 -11.16 -5.84 -7.29
C ILE A 97 -9.68 -6.21 -7.13
N ARG A 98 -9.40 -7.22 -6.30
CA ARG A 98 -8.04 -7.75 -6.09
C ARG A 98 -8.01 -9.20 -6.54
N ASN A 99 -7.07 -9.52 -7.42
CA ASN A 99 -6.82 -10.89 -7.83
C ASN A 99 -5.55 -11.36 -7.13
N VAL A 100 -5.65 -12.44 -6.35
CA VAL A 100 -4.47 -13.07 -5.74
C VAL A 100 -3.60 -13.64 -6.85
N VAL A 101 -2.32 -13.28 -6.84
CA VAL A 101 -1.32 -13.72 -7.81
C VAL A 101 -0.42 -14.80 -7.19
N SER A 102 0.00 -14.62 -5.94
CA SER A 102 0.81 -15.60 -5.19
C SER A 102 0.77 -15.31 -3.70
N GLY A 103 0.49 -16.30 -2.85
CA GLY A 103 0.46 -16.13 -1.39
C GLY A 103 -0.39 -14.93 -0.96
N ASN A 104 0.25 -13.97 -0.28
CA ASN A 104 -0.35 -12.71 0.19
C ASN A 104 -0.27 -11.56 -0.84
N VAL A 105 0.16 -11.83 -2.07
CA VAL A 105 0.34 -10.86 -3.16
C VAL A 105 -0.88 -10.85 -4.06
N SER A 106 -1.44 -9.65 -4.25
CA SER A 106 -2.56 -9.40 -5.17
C SER A 106 -2.23 -8.31 -6.19
N THR A 107 -3.01 -8.23 -7.27
CA THR A 107 -2.92 -7.12 -8.23
C THR A 107 -3.27 -5.79 -7.55
N ALA A 108 -2.49 -4.73 -7.82
CA ALA A 108 -2.67 -3.42 -7.18
C ALA A 108 -3.86 -2.63 -7.74
N SER A 109 -4.16 -2.76 -9.03
CA SER A 109 -5.30 -2.12 -9.68
C SER A 109 -5.69 -2.88 -10.94
N ASN A 110 -6.98 -2.92 -11.25
CA ASN A 110 -7.53 -3.41 -12.51
C ASN A 110 -8.10 -2.26 -13.36
N GLU A 111 -7.80 -1.00 -13.00
CA GLU A 111 -8.21 0.17 -13.76
C GLU A 111 -7.56 0.22 -15.15
N LEU A 112 -8.20 0.94 -16.06
CA LEU A 112 -7.64 1.20 -17.38
C LEU A 112 -6.35 2.02 -17.26
N SER A 113 -5.37 1.73 -18.12
CA SER A 113 -4.08 2.44 -18.14
C SER A 113 -4.17 3.93 -18.46
N SER A 114 -5.32 4.39 -18.98
CA SER A 114 -5.61 5.80 -19.21
C SER A 114 -6.10 6.55 -17.96
N VAL A 115 -6.37 5.84 -16.86
CA VAL A 115 -6.88 6.42 -15.62
C VAL A 115 -5.73 6.68 -14.66
N SER A 116 -5.74 7.86 -14.04
CA SER A 116 -4.88 8.18 -12.90
C SER A 116 -5.68 8.07 -11.62
N LEU A 117 -5.15 7.35 -10.64
CA LEU A 117 -5.76 7.25 -9.32
C LEU A 117 -5.35 8.45 -8.47
N GLU A 118 -6.34 9.07 -7.81
CA GLU A 118 -6.08 10.16 -6.87
C GLU A 118 -5.38 9.64 -5.61
N PRO A 119 -4.50 10.44 -4.98
CA PRO A 119 -3.90 10.07 -3.70
C PRO A 119 -4.96 9.81 -2.63
N HIS A 120 -4.84 8.68 -1.94
CA HIS A 120 -5.70 8.29 -0.84
C HIS A 120 -4.91 7.42 0.15
N ASN A 121 -5.44 7.27 1.36
CA ASN A 121 -4.99 6.24 2.29
C ASN A 121 -5.74 4.94 1.98
N GLU A 122 -5.03 3.81 1.97
CA GLU A 122 -5.63 2.51 1.67
C GLU A 122 -6.75 2.19 2.68
N MET A 123 -7.93 1.85 2.16
CA MET A 123 -9.12 1.52 2.97
C MET A 123 -9.51 2.59 4.01
N ALA A 124 -9.23 3.88 3.78
CA ALA A 124 -9.54 4.97 4.73
C ALA A 124 -11.03 5.12 5.10
N TYR A 125 -11.91 4.44 4.38
CA TYR A 125 -13.36 4.42 4.58
C TYR A 125 -13.84 3.23 5.44
N THR A 126 -12.92 2.35 5.90
CA THR A 126 -13.23 1.22 6.80
C THR A 126 -12.69 1.50 8.21
N ARG A 127 -13.21 0.76 9.21
CA ARG A 127 -12.68 0.81 10.59
C ARG A 127 -11.41 -0.01 10.78
N ASN A 128 -11.26 -1.05 9.97
CA ASN A 128 -10.07 -1.90 9.94
C ASN A 128 -9.34 -1.59 8.63
N TYR A 129 -8.20 -0.93 8.72
CA TYR A 129 -7.37 -0.49 7.59
C TYR A 129 -5.91 -0.88 7.85
N PRO A 130 -5.10 -1.08 6.79
CA PRO A 130 -3.75 -1.58 6.97
C PRO A 130 -2.84 -0.51 7.59
N SER A 131 -1.95 -0.94 8.49
CA SER A 131 -0.91 -0.07 9.05
C SER A 131 0.26 0.15 8.07
N LYS A 132 0.43 -0.77 7.11
CA LYS A 132 1.48 -0.75 6.08
C LYS A 132 0.92 -1.30 4.77
N ILE A 133 1.39 -0.76 3.65
CA ILE A 133 1.16 -1.31 2.31
C ILE A 133 2.49 -1.46 1.60
N LEU A 134 2.68 -2.57 0.90
CA LEU A 134 3.90 -2.88 0.16
C LEU A 134 3.56 -3.03 -1.32
N PHE A 135 4.34 -2.37 -2.18
CA PHE A 135 4.18 -2.44 -3.64
C PHE A 135 5.43 -3.04 -4.29
N PHE A 136 5.21 -3.81 -5.35
CA PHE A 136 6.29 -4.40 -6.16
C PHE A 136 6.03 -4.16 -7.65
N ALA A 137 7.03 -3.57 -8.31
CA ALA A 137 7.03 -3.38 -9.76
C ALA A 137 7.72 -4.58 -10.43
N GLN A 138 6.96 -5.65 -10.68
CA GLN A 138 7.48 -6.81 -11.42
C GLN A 138 7.88 -6.43 -12.86
N THR A 139 7.02 -5.66 -13.54
CA THR A 139 7.26 -5.14 -14.89
C THR A 139 7.04 -3.64 -14.87
N PRO A 140 8.11 -2.82 -14.92
CA PRO A 140 7.98 -1.37 -15.01
C PRO A 140 7.24 -0.94 -16.28
N ALA A 141 6.35 0.05 -16.16
CA ALA A 141 5.69 0.63 -17.33
C ALA A 141 6.70 1.39 -18.22
N PRO A 142 6.58 1.33 -19.56
CA PRO A 142 7.48 2.05 -20.46
C PRO A 142 7.32 3.57 -20.39
N LYS A 143 6.14 4.06 -19.97
CA LYS A 143 5.82 5.47 -19.76
C LYS A 143 4.62 5.58 -18.82
N GLY A 144 4.65 6.53 -17.89
CA GLY A 144 3.60 6.67 -16.89
C GLY A 144 3.59 5.50 -15.90
N GLY A 145 2.45 5.28 -15.24
CA GLY A 145 2.26 4.13 -14.34
C GLY A 145 3.06 4.22 -13.05
N GLU A 146 3.58 5.40 -12.70
CA GLU A 146 4.25 5.64 -11.44
C GLU A 146 3.27 5.48 -10.27
N GLY A 147 3.70 4.77 -9.22
CA GLY A 147 2.99 4.76 -7.94
C GLY A 147 3.21 6.11 -7.24
N VAL A 148 2.18 6.96 -7.23
CA VAL A 148 2.24 8.25 -6.54
C VAL A 148 2.08 8.01 -5.04
N ILE A 149 3.06 8.49 -4.27
CA ILE A 149 3.00 8.49 -2.80
C ILE A 149 3.06 9.92 -2.28
N VAL A 150 2.30 10.17 -1.21
CA VAL A 150 2.15 11.51 -0.63
C VAL A 150 2.33 11.43 0.88
N ASP A 151 3.10 12.35 1.45
CA ASP A 151 3.15 12.52 2.90
C ASP A 151 1.91 13.30 3.37
N VAL A 152 0.91 12.56 3.86
CA VAL A 152 -0.35 13.14 4.36
C VAL A 152 -0.10 14.11 5.54
N ARG A 153 1.00 13.96 6.29
CA ARG A 153 1.35 14.87 7.41
C ARG A 153 1.68 16.27 6.88
N GLU A 154 2.29 16.37 5.71
CA GLU A 154 2.59 17.64 5.07
C GLU A 154 1.35 18.29 4.47
N TYR A 155 0.45 17.50 3.87
CA TYR A 155 -0.82 18.00 3.34
C TYR A 155 -1.76 18.46 4.47
N ALA A 156 -1.82 17.74 5.59
CA ALA A 156 -2.64 18.10 6.73
C ALA A 156 -2.27 19.45 7.36
N LYS A 157 -1.02 19.91 7.19
CA LYS A 157 -0.56 21.25 7.63
C LYS A 157 -1.06 22.37 6.72
N LEU A 158 -1.43 22.06 5.47
CA LEU A 158 -1.91 23.03 4.48
C LEU A 158 -3.42 23.21 4.53
N LEU A 159 -4.15 22.36 5.26
CA LEU A 159 -5.59 22.47 5.41
C LEU A 159 -5.95 23.75 6.18
N ASP A 160 -7.00 24.42 5.72
CA ASP A 160 -7.61 25.53 6.44
C ASP A 160 -7.97 25.09 7.87
N PRO A 161 -7.55 25.83 8.92
CA PRO A 161 -7.87 25.49 10.30
C PRO A 161 -9.36 25.31 10.58
N GLU A 162 -10.25 26.07 9.93
CA GLU A 162 -11.69 25.95 10.10
C GLU A 162 -12.22 24.65 9.51
N ILE A 163 -11.72 24.26 8.33
CA ILE A 163 -12.05 22.97 7.71
C ILE A 163 -11.56 21.82 8.59
N LYS A 164 -10.32 21.92 9.09
CA LYS A 164 -9.73 20.90 9.96
C LYS A 164 -10.55 20.73 11.25
N GLN A 165 -10.93 21.83 11.89
CA GLN A 165 -11.76 21.81 13.09
C GLN A 165 -13.13 21.18 12.80
N LYS A 166 -13.80 21.60 11.71
CA LYS A 166 -15.09 21.04 11.33
C LYS A 166 -15.02 19.53 11.10
N LEU A 167 -13.98 19.04 10.41
CA LEU A 167 -13.77 17.60 10.19
C LEU A 167 -13.55 16.83 11.50
N GLN A 168 -12.89 17.44 12.50
CA GLN A 168 -12.69 16.83 13.82
C GLN A 168 -13.98 16.79 14.65
N GLU A 169 -14.87 17.78 14.47
CA GLU A 169 -16.14 17.86 15.20
C GLU A 169 -17.25 17.00 14.58
N THR A 170 -17.31 16.90 13.25
CA THR A 170 -18.42 16.22 12.55
C THR A 170 -18.08 14.84 12.02
N GLU A 171 -16.80 14.47 11.98
CA GLU A 171 -16.29 13.28 11.30
C GLU A 171 -16.65 13.22 9.80
N ILE A 172 -16.34 12.11 9.14
CA ILE A 172 -16.64 11.86 7.72
C ILE A 172 -17.52 10.63 7.60
N LYS A 173 -18.64 10.74 6.86
CA LYS A 173 -19.50 9.60 6.51
C LYS A 173 -19.30 9.18 5.06
N TYR A 174 -18.83 7.96 4.84
CA TYR A 174 -18.78 7.34 3.52
C TYR A 174 -20.08 6.56 3.27
N ILE A 175 -20.73 6.83 2.14
CA ILE A 175 -21.96 6.13 1.72
C ILE A 175 -21.64 5.38 0.44
N ARG A 176 -21.89 4.06 0.42
CA ARG A 176 -21.69 3.21 -0.75
C ARG A 176 -23.01 2.56 -1.14
N PHE A 177 -23.24 2.47 -2.46
CA PHE A 177 -24.31 1.67 -3.01
C PHE A 177 -23.71 0.41 -3.66
N LEU A 178 -23.90 -0.74 -3.01
CA LEU A 178 -23.36 -2.02 -3.46
C LEU A 178 -24.47 -2.86 -4.07
N GLN A 179 -24.50 -2.92 -5.40
CA GLN A 179 -25.49 -3.72 -6.11
C GLN A 179 -25.16 -5.21 -6.00
N ASP A 180 -26.18 -6.05 -6.19
CA ASP A 180 -25.96 -7.48 -6.38
C ASP A 180 -25.27 -7.72 -7.72
N ARG A 181 -24.26 -8.61 -7.73
CA ARG A 181 -23.48 -8.95 -8.94
C ARG A 181 -24.35 -9.28 -10.17
N ARG A 182 -25.56 -9.81 -9.97
CA ARG A 182 -26.51 -10.14 -11.05
C ARG A 182 -26.95 -8.95 -11.90
N PHE A 183 -26.91 -7.73 -11.36
CA PHE A 183 -27.30 -6.52 -12.09
C PHE A 183 -26.14 -5.92 -12.90
N GLY A 184 -24.94 -6.50 -12.79
CA GLY A 184 -23.72 -5.90 -13.32
C GLY A 184 -23.31 -4.65 -12.56
N GLY A 185 -22.17 -4.07 -12.93
CA GLY A 185 -21.59 -2.90 -12.26
C GLY A 185 -20.11 -3.07 -11.98
N TYR A 186 -19.48 -2.01 -11.49
CA TYR A 186 -18.05 -2.00 -11.20
C TYR A 186 -17.69 -2.91 -10.02
N THR A 187 -18.36 -2.76 -8.87
CA THR A 187 -18.21 -3.63 -7.69
C THR A 187 -19.55 -4.02 -7.09
N SER A 188 -19.73 -5.30 -6.77
CA SER A 188 -20.92 -5.80 -6.06
C SER A 188 -20.71 -5.91 -4.55
N TRP A 189 -21.80 -6.15 -3.79
CA TRP A 189 -21.68 -6.49 -2.38
C TRP A 189 -20.94 -7.82 -2.19
N GLN A 190 -21.11 -8.78 -3.10
CA GLN A 190 -20.39 -10.06 -3.05
C GLN A 190 -18.89 -9.88 -3.22
N ASP A 191 -18.47 -8.99 -4.12
CA ASP A 191 -17.05 -8.68 -4.33
C ASP A 191 -16.48 -7.92 -3.12
N SER A 192 -17.26 -7.02 -2.53
CA SER A 192 -16.81 -6.23 -1.38
C SER A 192 -16.65 -7.09 -0.14
N PHE A 193 -17.58 -8.02 0.12
CA PHE A 193 -17.57 -8.86 1.32
C PHE A 193 -16.98 -10.26 1.10
N LEU A 194 -16.44 -10.52 -0.09
CA LEU A 194 -15.79 -11.79 -0.47
C LEU A 194 -16.66 -13.03 -0.20
N THR A 195 -17.98 -12.89 -0.36
CA THR A 195 -18.95 -13.94 -0.04
C THR A 195 -20.18 -13.89 -0.93
N ASN A 196 -20.82 -15.04 -1.16
CA ASN A 196 -22.13 -15.12 -1.81
C ASN A 196 -23.27 -15.26 -0.78
N ASP A 197 -22.96 -15.37 0.51
CA ASP A 197 -23.93 -15.49 1.59
C ASP A 197 -24.18 -14.11 2.22
N LYS A 198 -25.42 -13.64 2.10
CA LYS A 198 -25.84 -12.33 2.62
C LYS A 198 -25.74 -12.27 4.14
N GLU A 199 -25.98 -13.38 4.84
CA GLU A 199 -25.91 -13.41 6.31
C GLU A 199 -24.47 -13.26 6.81
N VAL A 200 -23.50 -13.81 6.07
CA VAL A 200 -22.07 -13.60 6.34
C VAL A 200 -21.70 -12.12 6.18
N ALA A 201 -22.16 -11.47 5.12
CA ALA A 201 -21.93 -10.03 4.91
C ALA A 201 -22.60 -9.17 6.00
N ILE A 202 -23.84 -9.47 6.37
CA ILE A 202 -24.57 -8.77 7.44
C ILE A 202 -23.85 -8.93 8.78
N LYS A 203 -23.41 -10.14 9.12
CA LYS A 203 -22.63 -10.39 10.34
C LYS A 203 -21.36 -9.55 10.36
N PHE A 204 -20.59 -9.56 9.27
CA PHE A 204 -19.39 -8.72 9.14
C PHE A 204 -19.71 -7.23 9.33
N MET A 205 -20.76 -6.74 8.67
CA MET A 205 -21.19 -5.35 8.78
C MET A 205 -21.57 -4.95 10.21
N ASN A 206 -22.29 -5.82 10.93
CA ASN A 206 -22.63 -5.60 12.34
C ASN A 206 -21.39 -5.60 13.25
N GLU A 207 -20.49 -6.58 13.10
CA GLU A 207 -19.25 -6.68 13.89
C GLU A 207 -18.34 -5.46 13.72
N HIS A 208 -18.37 -4.85 12.53
CA HIS A 208 -17.58 -3.67 12.19
C HIS A 208 -18.37 -2.35 12.26
N ASN A 209 -19.61 -2.39 12.78
CA ASN A 209 -20.48 -1.24 13.02
C ASN A 209 -20.72 -0.37 11.77
N TYR A 210 -21.08 -1.00 10.66
CA TYR A 210 -21.60 -0.31 9.47
C TYR A 210 -23.10 -0.02 9.64
N ASP A 211 -23.53 1.16 9.17
CA ASP A 211 -24.95 1.42 8.92
C ASP A 211 -25.33 0.81 7.57
N PHE A 212 -26.35 -0.03 7.50
CA PHE A 212 -26.88 -0.59 6.25
C PHE A 212 -28.40 -0.76 6.29
N ASN A 213 -29.02 -0.72 5.12
CA ASN A 213 -30.47 -0.86 4.92
C ASN A 213 -30.79 -2.06 4.02
#